data_AF-A0A9P6WJU3-F1
#
_entry.id   AF-A0A9P6WJU3-F1
#
_cell.length_a   1.000
_cell.length_b   1.000
_cell.length_c   1.000
_cell.angle_alpha   90.00
_cell.angle_beta   90.00
_cell.angle_gamma   90.00
#
_symmetry.space_group_name_H-M   'P 1'
#
loop_
_entity.id
_entity.type
_entity.pdbx_description
1 polymer ?
#
loop_
_entity_poly.entity_id
_entity_poly.type
_entity_poly.pdbx_seq_one_letter_code
_entity_poly.pdbx_strand_id
1 'polypeptide(L)'
;MSPTDKEIKVIALARLLQDRISYIHEAKEKKEELDKLKTEAKIKPEEEKLNLTNEEIILKETQDLIPLVEAKIKEVATDLRNESNEENNEVINRLLSEADEVNNNVPNV
;
A
#
# COMPACT_ATOMS: atom_id res chain seq x y z
N MET A 1 8.14 -13.77 27.62
CA MET A 1 6.90 -14.43 27.17
C MET A 1 6.81 -14.25 25.66
N SER A 2 6.22 -15.21 24.94
CA SER A 2 5.94 -15.04 23.50
C SER A 2 4.70 -14.15 23.31
N PRO A 3 4.60 -13.38 22.22
CA PRO A 3 3.43 -12.57 21.93
C PRO A 3 2.20 -13.46 21.69
N THR A 4 1.04 -12.96 22.10
CA THR A 4 -0.28 -13.54 21.85
C THR A 4 -0.68 -13.37 20.38
N ASP A 5 -1.60 -14.20 19.89
CA ASP A 5 -2.12 -14.10 18.52
C ASP A 5 -2.70 -12.70 18.23
N LYS A 6 -3.40 -12.11 19.22
CA LYS A 6 -3.91 -10.73 19.15
C LYS A 6 -2.78 -9.72 18.94
N GLU A 7 -1.71 -9.80 19.72
CA GLU A 7 -0.54 -8.90 19.57
C GLU A 7 0.14 -9.08 18.21
N ILE A 8 0.25 -10.31 17.72
CA ILE A 8 0.80 -10.61 16.39
C ILE A 8 -0.06 -9.94 15.31
N LYS A 9 -1.39 -10.05 15.39
CA LYS A 9 -2.32 -9.43 14.43
C LYS A 9 -2.27 -7.90 14.48
N VAL A 10 -2.14 -7.30 15.68
CA VAL A 10 -1.97 -5.84 15.82
C VAL A 10 -0.69 -5.37 15.15
N ILE A 11 0.43 -6.05 15.39
CA ILE A 11 1.72 -5.73 14.74
C ILE A 11 1.62 -5.91 13.22
N ALA A 12 0.95 -6.98 12.77
CA ALA A 12 0.74 -7.23 11.35
C ALA A 12 -0.09 -6.11 10.69
N LEU A 13 -1.20 -5.69 11.31
CA LEU A 13 -2.04 -4.62 10.79
C LEU A 13 -1.26 -3.30 10.68
N ALA A 14 -0.49 -2.94 11.71
CA ALA A 14 0.34 -1.74 11.69
C ALA A 14 1.37 -1.76 10.56
N ARG A 15 2.03 -2.90 10.30
CA ARG A 15 2.97 -3.06 9.19
C ARG A 15 2.28 -2.95 7.84
N LEU A 16 1.15 -3.62 7.66
CA LEU A 16 0.40 -3.57 6.40
C LEU A 16 -0.04 -2.14 6.05
N LEU A 17 -0.47 -1.35 7.05
CA LEU A 17 -0.79 0.07 6.87
C LEU A 17 0.44 0.88 6.43
N GLN A 18 1.62 0.63 7.00
CA GLN A 18 2.88 1.26 6.58
C GLN A 18 3.30 0.85 5.18
N ASP A 19 3.18 -0.44 4.84
CA ASP A 19 3.51 -0.97 3.52
C ASP A 19 2.63 -0.32 2.45
N ARG A 20 1.32 -0.16 2.71
CA ARG A 20 0.40 0.56 1.81
C ARG A 20 0.85 2.00 1.56
N ILE A 21 1.22 2.74 2.60
CA ILE A 21 1.72 4.12 2.46
C ILE A 21 2.97 4.14 1.58
N SER A 22 3.87 3.17 1.81
CA SER A 22 5.12 3.05 1.06
C SER A 22 4.88 2.76 -0.41
N TYR A 23 3.98 1.82 -0.74
CA TYR A 23 3.63 1.50 -2.13
C TYR A 23 2.92 2.65 -2.86
N ILE A 24 2.03 3.39 -2.18
CA ILE A 24 1.41 4.59 -2.77
C ILE A 24 2.47 5.65 -3.07
N HIS A 25 3.40 5.87 -2.14
CA HIS A 25 4.47 6.84 -2.33
C HIS A 25 5.39 6.42 -3.48
N GLU A 26 5.83 5.17 -3.50
CA GLU A 26 6.69 4.63 -4.56
C GLU A 26 6.01 4.69 -5.94
N ALA A 27 4.73 4.32 -6.04
CA ALA A 27 3.96 4.43 -7.29
C ALA A 27 3.89 5.89 -7.78
N LYS A 28 3.74 6.85 -6.86
CA LYS A 28 3.74 8.27 -7.20
C LYS A 28 5.11 8.72 -7.73
N GLU A 29 6.19 8.38 -7.05
CA GLU A 29 7.55 8.73 -7.48
C GLU A 29 7.87 8.15 -8.86
N LYS A 30 7.54 6.88 -9.08
CA LYS A 30 7.73 6.19 -10.37
C LYS A 30 6.90 6.82 -11.49
N LYS A 31 5.67 7.25 -11.19
CA LYS A 31 4.83 7.98 -12.15
C LYS A 31 5.45 9.31 -12.55
N GLU A 32 5.95 10.07 -11.58
CA GLU A 32 6.64 11.35 -11.83
C GLU A 32 7.93 11.15 -12.66
N GLU A 33 8.69 10.09 -12.40
CA GLU A 33 9.87 9.72 -13.19
C GLU A 33 9.50 9.32 -14.62
N LEU A 34 8.47 8.48 -14.78
CA LEU A 34 7.98 8.06 -16.09
C LEU A 34 7.48 9.25 -16.91
N ASP A 35 6.79 10.22 -16.30
CA ASP A 35 6.32 11.43 -16.99
C ASP A 35 7.48 12.32 -17.47
N LYS A 36 8.58 12.39 -16.70
CA LYS A 36 9.82 13.05 -17.13
C LYS A 36 10.45 12.33 -18.32
N LEU A 37 10.63 11.01 -18.23
CA LEU A 37 11.17 10.20 -19.32
C LEU A 37 10.32 10.30 -20.59
N LYS A 38 8.98 10.31 -20.48
CA LYS A 38 8.08 10.51 -21.62
C LYS A 38 8.24 11.88 -22.27
N THR A 39 8.65 12.89 -21.51
CA THR A 39 8.93 14.22 -22.03
C THR A 39 10.29 14.26 -22.73
N GLU A 40 11.30 13.59 -22.18
CA GLU A 40 12.65 13.50 -22.74
C GLU A 40 12.71 12.65 -24.03
N ALA A 41 11.97 11.54 -24.07
CA ALA A 41 11.92 10.65 -25.24
C ALA A 41 11.27 11.29 -26.47
N LYS A 42 10.41 12.29 -26.28
CA LYS A 42 9.89 13.12 -27.39
C LYS A 42 11.00 13.95 -28.05
N ILE A 43 12.11 14.17 -27.35
CA ILE A 43 13.27 14.95 -27.80
C ILE A 43 14.34 14.02 -28.40
N LYS A 44 14.49 12.78 -27.91
CA LYS A 44 15.50 11.78 -28.39
C LYS A 44 14.95 10.34 -28.50
N PRO A 45 14.36 9.94 -29.64
CA PRO A 45 13.53 8.74 -29.73
C PRO A 45 14.23 7.37 -29.83
N GLU A 46 15.52 7.32 -30.19
CA GLU A 46 16.17 6.07 -30.66
C GLU A 46 16.76 5.19 -29.55
N GLU A 47 17.08 5.75 -28.37
CA GLU A 47 17.68 5.00 -27.25
C GLU A 47 16.70 4.75 -26.07
N GLU A 48 15.55 5.45 -26.01
CA GLU A 48 14.75 5.55 -24.78
C GLU A 48 13.50 4.64 -24.71
N LYS A 49 13.12 3.98 -25.81
CA LYS A 49 11.89 3.14 -25.84
C LYS A 49 11.92 1.94 -24.89
N LEU A 50 13.06 1.28 -24.76
CA LEU A 50 13.19 0.11 -23.88
C LEU A 50 13.10 0.54 -22.40
N ASN A 51 13.75 1.64 -22.04
CA ASN A 51 13.72 2.19 -20.68
C ASN A 51 12.31 2.64 -20.28
N LEU A 52 11.60 3.33 -21.18
CA LEU A 52 10.19 3.69 -20.96
C LEU A 52 9.30 2.48 -20.69
N THR A 53 9.50 1.39 -21.46
CA THR A 53 8.70 0.17 -21.31
C THR A 53 8.96 -0.49 -19.94
N ASN A 54 10.22 -0.53 -19.51
CA ASN A 54 10.57 -1.09 -18.20
C ASN A 54 9.97 -0.28 -17.05
N GLU A 55 10.06 1.05 -17.11
CA GLU A 55 9.48 1.91 -16.07
C GLU A 55 7.95 1.84 -16.03
N GLU A 56 7.28 1.66 -17.18
CA GLU A 56 5.84 1.39 -17.24
C GLU A 56 5.46 0.06 -16.58
N ILE A 57 6.26 -1.00 -16.78
CA ILE A 57 6.06 -2.29 -16.13
C ILE A 57 6.23 -2.15 -14.62
N ILE A 58 7.32 -1.52 -14.18
CA ILE A 58 7.62 -1.37 -12.75
C ILE A 58 6.54 -0.54 -12.06
N LEU A 59 6.09 0.58 -12.66
CA LEU A 59 4.98 1.37 -12.12
C LEU A 59 3.72 0.53 -11.97
N LYS A 60 3.37 -0.25 -13.00
CA LYS A 60 2.19 -1.11 -12.96
C LYS A 60 2.30 -2.18 -11.87
N GLU A 61 3.44 -2.85 -11.77
CA GLU A 61 3.67 -3.86 -10.72
C GLU A 61 3.55 -3.25 -9.32
N THR A 62 4.11 -2.05 -9.08
CA THR A 62 3.95 -1.34 -7.80
C THR A 62 2.49 -0.97 -7.54
N GLN A 63 1.75 -0.52 -8.57
CA GLN A 63 0.32 -0.21 -8.44
C GLN A 63 -0.52 -1.46 -8.12
N ASP A 64 -0.17 -2.61 -8.70
CA ASP A 64 -0.86 -3.89 -8.45
C ASP A 64 -0.64 -4.42 -7.02
N LEU A 65 0.43 -3.99 -6.31
CA LEU A 65 0.65 -4.34 -4.90
C LEU A 65 -0.32 -3.62 -3.95
N ILE A 66 -0.79 -2.42 -4.30
CA ILE A 66 -1.68 -1.61 -3.47
C ILE A 66 -3.00 -2.35 -3.15
N PRO A 67 -3.78 -2.83 -4.14
CA PRO A 67 -5.02 -3.56 -3.85
C PRO A 67 -4.77 -4.88 -3.10
N LEU A 68 -3.61 -5.52 -3.29
CA LEU A 68 -3.25 -6.73 -2.56
C LEU A 68 -3.03 -6.46 -1.07
N VAL A 69 -2.28 -5.40 -0.73
CA VAL A 69 -2.07 -5.02 0.67
C VAL A 69 -3.37 -4.51 1.31
N GLU A 70 -4.21 -3.79 0.57
CA GLU A 70 -5.54 -3.35 1.04
C GLU A 70 -6.45 -4.53 1.37
N ALA A 71 -6.48 -5.56 0.53
CA ALA A 71 -7.23 -6.78 0.80
C ALA A 71 -6.74 -7.45 2.08
N LYS A 72 -5.42 -7.47 2.32
CA LYS A 72 -4.84 -8.05 3.54
C LYS A 72 -5.14 -7.21 4.79
N ILE A 73 -5.09 -5.89 4.69
CA ILE A 73 -5.51 -4.96 5.75
C ILE A 73 -6.95 -5.28 6.17
N LYS A 74 -7.85 -5.43 5.20
CA LYS A 74 -9.26 -5.75 5.46
C LYS A 74 -9.45 -7.09 6.15
N GLU A 75 -8.73 -8.12 5.72
CA GLU A 75 -8.75 -9.45 6.34
C GLU A 75 -8.32 -9.36 7.81
N VAL A 76 -7.14 -8.79 8.09
CA VAL A 76 -6.59 -8.70 9.44
C VAL A 76 -7.42 -7.80 10.35
N ALA A 77 -7.96 -6.69 9.84
CA ALA A 77 -8.85 -5.80 10.59
C ALA A 77 -10.17 -6.49 10.96
N THR A 78 -10.73 -7.31 10.06
CA THR A 78 -11.95 -8.09 10.33
C THR A 78 -11.71 -9.13 11.42
N ASP A 79 -10.59 -9.84 11.33
CA ASP A 79 -10.15 -10.79 12.36
C ASP A 79 -10.00 -10.14 13.74
N LEU A 80 -9.30 -9.00 13.80
CA LEU A 80 -9.10 -8.27 15.06
C LEU A 80 -10.41 -7.78 15.68
N ARG A 81 -11.39 -7.37 14.87
CA ARG A 81 -12.72 -6.98 15.36
C ARG A 81 -13.47 -8.14 16.00
N ASN A 82 -13.39 -9.33 15.41
CA ASN A 82 -14.05 -10.52 15.93
C ASN A 82 -13.44 -10.97 17.28
N GLU A 83 -12.18 -10.63 17.53
CA GLU A 83 -11.46 -10.93 18.77
C GLU A 83 -11.61 -9.83 19.85
N SER A 84 -11.97 -8.60 19.48
CA SER A 84 -11.89 -7.42 20.36
C SER A 84 -13.11 -7.23 21.29
N ASN A 85 -13.91 -8.26 21.54
CA ASN A 85 -15.23 -8.10 22.18
C ASN A 85 -15.26 -7.57 23.62
N GLU A 86 -14.12 -7.34 24.32
CA GLU A 86 -14.16 -6.92 25.73
C GLU A 86 -13.09 -5.91 26.19
N GLU A 87 -12.16 -5.47 25.34
CA GLU A 87 -11.02 -4.64 25.81
C GLU A 87 -10.87 -3.35 25.01
N ASN A 88 -11.17 -2.21 25.66
CA ASN A 88 -11.10 -0.89 25.04
C ASN A 88 -9.63 -0.46 24.93
N ASN A 89 -8.96 -0.86 23.84
CA ASN A 89 -7.56 -0.56 23.57
C ASN A 89 -7.44 0.53 22.49
N GLU A 90 -6.99 1.72 22.90
CA GLU A 90 -6.87 2.89 22.01
C GLU A 90 -6.01 2.63 20.77
N VAL A 91 -4.94 1.84 20.90
CA VAL A 91 -4.05 1.50 19.78
C VAL A 91 -4.77 0.65 18.75
N ILE A 92 -5.53 -0.35 19.20
CA ILE A 92 -6.32 -1.22 18.32
C ILE A 92 -7.40 -0.40 17.62
N ASN A 93 -8.12 0.44 18.36
CA ASN A 93 -9.16 1.30 17.80
C ASN A 93 -8.61 2.25 16.74
N ARG A 94 -7.42 2.84 16.98
CA ARG A 94 -6.75 3.70 15.99
C ARG A 94 -6.42 2.94 14.71
N LEU A 95 -5.79 1.78 14.83
CA LEU A 95 -5.41 0.95 13.67
C LEU A 95 -6.63 0.47 12.88
N LEU A 96 -7.72 0.10 13.57
CA LEU A 96 -8.97 -0.28 12.91
C LEU A 96 -9.62 0.91 12.19
N SER A 97 -9.54 2.12 12.75
CA SER A 97 -10.01 3.34 12.09
C SER A 97 -9.17 3.66 10.84
N GLU A 98 -7.84 3.58 10.94
CA GLU A 98 -6.95 3.75 9.78
C GLU A 98 -7.25 2.70 8.69
N ALA A 99 -7.53 1.46 9.07
CA ALA A 99 -7.94 0.40 8.14
C ALA A 99 -9.30 0.68 7.48
N ASP A 100 -10.24 1.35 8.16
CA ASP A 100 -11.51 1.75 7.56
C ASP A 100 -11.34 2.88 6.54
N GLU A 101 -10.46 3.83 6.81
CA GLU A 101 -10.13 4.89 5.85
C GLU A 101 -9.51 4.33 4.57
N VAL A 102 -8.69 3.29 4.68
CA VAL A 102 -8.13 2.56 3.53
C VAL A 102 -9.23 1.95 2.68
N ASN A 103 -10.22 1.30 3.29
CA ASN A 103 -11.31 0.62 2.56
C ASN A 103 -12.32 1.59 1.93
N ASN A 104 -12.42 2.82 2.44
CA ASN A 104 -13.38 3.82 1.96
C ASN A 104 -12.77 4.78 0.91
N ASN A 105 -11.45 4.88 0.84
CA ASN A 105 -10.76 5.74 -0.11
C ASN A 105 -10.24 4.92 -1.30
N VAL A 106 -10.89 5.06 -2.46
CA VAL A 106 -10.30 4.63 -3.73
C VAL A 106 -9.11 5.56 -4.02
N PRO A 107 -7.86 5.06 -4.04
CA PRO A 107 -6.73 5.93 -4.34
C PRO A 107 -6.76 6.32 -5.82
N ASN A 108 -6.84 7.62 -6.11
CA ASN A 108 -6.55 8.17 -7.43
C ASN A 108 -5.02 8.17 -7.62
N VAL A 109 -4.47 7.04 -8.07
CA VAL A 109 -3.06 6.94 -8.50
C VAL A 109 -3.01 6.96 -10.02
#